data_AF-U3JQ12-F1
#
_entry.id   AF-U3JQ12-F1
#
_cell.length_a   1.000
_cell.length_b   1.000
_cell.length_c   1.000
_cell.angle_alpha   90.00
_cell.angle_beta   90.00
_cell.angle_gamma   90.00
#
_symmetry.space_group_name_H-M   'P 1'
#
loop_
_entity.id
_entity.type
_entity.pdbx_description
1 polymer ?
#
loop_
_entity_poly.entity_id
_entity_poly.type
_entity_poly.pdbx_seq_one_letter_code
_entity_poly.pdbx_strand_id
1 'polypeptide(L)'
;MSLSHGRSHPLVLIAKWYEKLFGRLSDYNLCVTDAMKKDLWLNFKIKAVTLYDKPASYFKETPLDLQHNLYMKLAKDYEPFRPRAARGSAGPSAFTERDGSSGAVLKARPRPALLISSTSWTEDEDFSVLLRALEDYERFIKEGAKLPALVCVITGKGPLKDYYNGLIQKLDLKHVQICTPWLEAEDYPLLLGSADLGVCLHKSSSGLDLPMKVVDMFGCCLPVCAIHFECLHELVKHNENGLIFRDSQELAEQLKMLFLDFPAREGKLHRFRENLRASRQLRWEQSWDQVVLPLLGNKE
;
A
#
# COMPACT_ATOMS: atom_id res chain seq x y z
N MET A 1 -14.34 12.77 15.80
CA MET A 1 -14.92 13.74 16.75
C MET A 1 -14.03 14.96 17.00
N SER A 2 -12.76 14.79 17.40
CA SER A 2 -11.85 15.91 17.65
C SER A 2 -11.51 16.72 16.40
N LEU A 3 -11.37 16.06 15.24
CA LEU A 3 -11.14 16.72 13.95
C LEU A 3 -12.34 17.58 13.50
N SER A 4 -13.57 17.13 13.79
CA SER A 4 -14.80 17.82 13.37
C SER A 4 -15.26 18.91 14.35
N HIS A 5 -15.09 18.71 15.67
CA HIS A 5 -15.61 19.60 16.70
C HIS A 5 -14.53 20.42 17.43
N GLY A 6 -13.25 20.07 17.28
CA GLY A 6 -12.14 20.68 18.01
C GLY A 6 -11.90 20.07 19.39
N ARG A 7 -10.66 20.19 19.89
CA ARG A 7 -10.22 19.53 21.14
C ARG A 7 -10.90 20.06 22.41
N SER A 8 -11.34 21.32 22.40
CA SER A 8 -12.01 21.98 23.53
C SER A 8 -13.53 21.78 23.56
N HIS A 9 -14.10 21.10 22.57
CA HIS A 9 -15.54 20.91 22.49
C HIS A 9 -16.05 20.02 23.64
N PRO A 10 -17.17 20.38 24.31
CA PRO A 10 -17.68 19.62 25.47
C PRO A 10 -17.84 18.11 25.21
N LEU A 11 -18.38 17.73 24.03
CA LEU A 11 -18.51 16.31 23.66
C LEU A 11 -17.17 15.59 23.56
N VAL A 12 -16.13 16.26 23.04
CA VAL A 12 -14.78 15.68 22.91
C VAL A 12 -14.15 15.52 24.30
N LEU A 13 -14.38 16.48 25.21
CA LEU A 13 -13.92 16.39 26.59
C LEU A 13 -14.63 15.27 27.37
N ILE A 14 -15.95 15.13 27.20
CA ILE A 14 -16.74 14.04 27.80
C ILE A 14 -16.27 12.69 27.28
N ALA A 15 -16.10 12.53 25.95
CA ALA A 15 -15.59 11.31 25.36
C ALA A 15 -14.20 10.95 25.90
N LYS A 16 -13.29 11.93 25.99
CA LYS A 16 -11.95 11.73 26.56
C LYS A 16 -11.98 11.31 28.03
N TRP A 17 -12.87 11.90 28.82
CA TRP A 17 -13.06 11.51 30.22
C TRP A 17 -13.61 10.10 30.34
N TYR A 18 -14.61 9.76 29.52
CA TYR A 18 -15.21 8.42 29.44
C TYR A 18 -14.16 7.36 29.09
N GLU A 19 -13.40 7.56 28.01
CA GLU A 19 -12.32 6.64 27.58
C GLU A 19 -11.26 6.48 28.67
N LYS A 20 -10.88 7.58 29.34
CA LYS A 20 -9.90 7.55 30.44
C LYS A 20 -10.40 6.75 31.65
N LEU A 21 -11.66 6.93 32.03
CA LEU A 21 -12.22 6.28 33.21
C LEU A 21 -12.40 4.78 32.93
N PHE A 22 -13.15 4.43 31.89
CA PHE A 22 -13.50 3.04 31.61
C PHE A 22 -12.34 2.24 31.06
N GLY A 23 -11.40 2.86 30.32
CA GLY A 23 -10.19 2.18 29.85
C GLY A 23 -9.26 1.73 30.99
N ARG A 24 -9.41 2.27 32.20
CA ARG A 24 -8.68 1.80 33.40
C ARG A 24 -9.40 0.69 34.16
N LEU A 25 -10.68 0.49 33.89
CA LEU A 25 -11.54 -0.48 34.59
C LEU A 25 -11.62 -1.83 33.87
N SER A 26 -11.06 -1.94 32.67
CA SER A 26 -10.97 -3.19 31.93
C SER A 26 -9.92 -4.14 32.53
N ASP A 27 -10.23 -5.44 32.53
CA ASP A 27 -9.29 -6.48 32.96
C ASP A 27 -8.05 -6.53 32.04
N TYR A 28 -8.27 -6.32 30.74
CA TYR A 28 -7.23 -6.27 29.72
C TYR A 28 -7.50 -5.16 28.71
N ASN A 29 -6.42 -4.51 28.24
CA ASN A 29 -6.47 -3.54 27.16
C ASN A 29 -5.57 -4.00 26.01
N LEU A 30 -6.08 -3.87 24.78
CA LEU A 30 -5.33 -4.11 23.56
C LEU A 30 -5.13 -2.79 22.81
N CYS A 31 -4.02 -2.67 22.10
CA CYS A 31 -3.71 -1.51 21.26
C CYS A 31 -2.92 -1.94 20.02
N VAL A 32 -2.99 -1.16 18.94
CA VAL A 32 -2.50 -1.58 17.62
C VAL A 32 -1.00 -1.33 17.37
N THR A 33 -0.36 -0.55 18.25
CA THR A 33 1.06 -0.18 18.15
C THR A 33 1.70 -0.04 19.53
N ASP A 34 3.02 -0.19 19.58
CA ASP A 34 3.79 0.10 20.78
C ASP A 34 3.79 1.61 21.09
N ALA A 35 3.72 2.47 20.06
CA ALA A 35 3.47 3.90 20.24
C ALA A 35 2.17 4.16 21.01
N MET A 36 1.05 3.53 20.60
CA MET A 36 -0.23 3.66 21.29
C MET A 36 -0.18 3.08 22.71
N LYS A 37 0.47 1.93 22.91
CA LYS A 37 0.71 1.36 24.24
C LYS A 37 1.41 2.35 25.17
N LYS A 38 2.44 3.02 24.67
CA LYS A 38 3.18 4.04 25.42
C LYS A 38 2.32 5.26 25.71
N ASP A 39 1.54 5.74 24.73
CA ASP A 39 0.61 6.86 24.90
C ASP A 39 -0.44 6.57 25.99
N LEU A 40 -1.10 5.42 25.89
CA LEU A 40 -2.08 4.93 26.87
C LEU A 40 -1.51 4.88 28.29
N TRP A 41 -0.28 4.41 28.45
CA TRP A 41 0.38 4.39 29.74
C TRP A 41 0.70 5.80 30.26
N LEU A 42 1.31 6.65 29.43
CA LEU A 42 1.78 7.95 29.86
C LEU A 42 0.61 8.90 30.19
N ASN A 43 -0.41 8.95 29.34
CA ASN A 43 -1.51 9.91 29.41
C ASN A 43 -2.69 9.41 30.26
N PHE A 44 -2.93 8.10 30.25
CA PHE A 44 -4.13 7.52 30.86
C PHE A 44 -3.84 6.51 31.97
N LYS A 45 -2.58 6.11 32.17
CA LYS A 45 -2.17 5.04 33.10
C LYS A 45 -2.85 3.70 32.81
N ILE A 46 -3.16 3.48 31.52
CA ILE A 46 -3.75 2.24 31.02
C ILE A 46 -2.59 1.30 30.64
N LYS A 47 -2.59 0.08 31.19
CA LYS A 47 -1.67 -0.98 30.78
C LYS A 47 -2.30 -1.74 29.62
N ALA A 48 -1.64 -1.73 28.46
CA ALA A 48 -2.12 -2.42 27.28
C ALA A 48 -1.10 -3.42 26.73
N VAL A 49 -1.60 -4.44 26.03
CA VAL A 49 -0.81 -5.38 25.23
C VAL A 49 -0.95 -4.96 23.76
N THR A 50 0.17 -4.99 23.04
CA THR A 50 0.20 -4.61 21.63
C THR A 50 -0.26 -5.79 20.78
N LEU A 51 -1.35 -5.60 20.05
CA LEU A 51 -1.84 -6.51 19.02
C LEU A 51 -1.75 -5.78 17.67
N TYR A 52 -0.64 -5.97 16.99
CA TYR A 52 -0.43 -5.43 15.66
C TYR A 52 -1.44 -6.01 14.67
N ASP A 53 -1.98 -5.16 13.81
CA ASP A 53 -2.70 -5.62 12.63
C ASP A 53 -1.82 -6.52 11.75
N LYS A 54 -2.43 -7.58 11.21
CA LYS A 54 -1.77 -8.57 10.36
C LYS A 54 -2.62 -8.87 9.14
N PRO A 55 -1.98 -9.21 8.01
CA PRO A 55 -2.72 -9.48 6.79
C PRO A 55 -3.56 -10.75 6.94
N ALA A 56 -4.74 -10.73 6.34
CA ALA A 56 -5.53 -11.93 6.12
C ALA A 56 -4.77 -12.94 5.23
N SER A 57 -5.16 -14.21 5.29
CA SER A 57 -4.49 -15.31 4.58
C SER A 57 -4.61 -15.24 3.05
N TYR A 58 -5.64 -14.55 2.54
CA TYR A 58 -5.86 -14.36 1.11
C TYR A 58 -4.97 -13.29 0.48
N PHE A 59 -4.33 -12.41 1.26
CA PHE A 59 -3.26 -11.54 0.76
C PHE A 59 -1.97 -12.36 0.60
N LYS A 60 -1.61 -12.62 -0.65
CA LYS A 60 -0.46 -13.42 -1.06
C LYS A 60 0.00 -13.00 -2.45
N GLU A 61 1.22 -13.39 -2.82
CA GLU A 61 1.70 -13.18 -4.18
C GLU A 61 0.81 -13.90 -5.20
N THR A 62 0.48 -13.19 -6.28
CA THR A 62 -0.47 -13.68 -7.28
C THR A 62 0.27 -14.57 -8.29
N PRO A 63 -0.12 -15.85 -8.46
CA PRO A 63 0.41 -16.71 -9.51
C PRO A 63 0.26 -16.09 -10.90
N LEU A 64 1.24 -16.29 -11.78
CA LEU A 64 1.34 -15.57 -13.05
C LEU A 64 0.11 -15.76 -13.97
N ASP A 65 -0.50 -16.95 -13.97
CA ASP A 65 -1.76 -17.20 -14.70
C ASP A 65 -2.93 -16.35 -14.18
N LEU A 66 -3.03 -16.19 -12.85
CA LEU A 66 -4.06 -15.34 -12.25
C LEU A 66 -3.77 -13.85 -12.52
N GLN A 67 -2.49 -13.44 -12.53
CA GLN A 67 -2.11 -12.08 -12.95
C GLN A 67 -2.59 -11.82 -14.37
N HIS A 68 -2.34 -12.74 -15.31
CA HIS A 68 -2.76 -12.60 -16.70
C HIS A 68 -4.28 -12.50 -16.83
N ASN A 69 -5.04 -13.36 -16.15
CA ASN A 69 -6.51 -13.28 -16.18
C ASN A 69 -7.02 -11.93 -15.65
N LEU A 70 -6.45 -11.43 -14.54
CA LEU A 70 -6.76 -10.12 -13.99
C LEU A 70 -6.41 -8.99 -14.95
N TYR A 71 -5.22 -9.01 -15.54
CA TYR A 71 -4.80 -7.97 -16.50
C TYR A 71 -5.68 -7.97 -17.75
N MET A 72 -6.09 -9.15 -18.24
CA MET A 72 -7.04 -9.25 -19.36
C MET A 72 -8.43 -8.73 -19.00
N LYS A 73 -8.88 -8.95 -17.75
CA LYS A 73 -10.13 -8.34 -17.24
C LYS A 73 -10.01 -6.82 -17.24
N LEU A 74 -8.95 -6.27 -16.64
CA LEU A 74 -8.73 -4.82 -16.55
C LEU A 74 -8.49 -4.17 -17.92
N ALA A 75 -7.86 -4.86 -18.87
CA ALA A 75 -7.61 -4.33 -20.21
C ALA A 75 -8.89 -4.04 -21.02
N LYS A 76 -10.03 -4.62 -20.64
CA LYS A 76 -11.33 -4.32 -21.27
C LYS A 76 -11.69 -2.85 -21.05
N ASP A 77 -11.53 -2.37 -19.82
CA ASP A 77 -12.03 -1.07 -19.38
C ASP A 77 -10.92 -0.02 -19.23
N TYR A 78 -9.68 -0.44 -18.97
CA TYR A 78 -8.55 0.44 -18.66
C TYR A 78 -7.46 0.30 -19.72
N GLU A 79 -7.27 1.37 -20.50
CA GLU A 79 -6.23 1.46 -21.55
C GLU A 79 -4.82 1.08 -21.06
N PRO A 80 -4.36 1.45 -19.85
CA PRO A 80 -3.00 1.10 -19.41
C PRO A 80 -2.71 -0.39 -19.26
N PHE A 81 -3.75 -1.24 -19.23
CA PHE A 81 -3.62 -2.70 -19.20
C PHE A 81 -3.64 -3.35 -20.58
N ARG A 82 -3.97 -2.59 -21.63
CA ARG A 82 -4.00 -3.08 -23.02
C ARG A 82 -2.58 -3.26 -23.56
N PRO A 83 -2.36 -4.21 -24.48
CA PRO A 83 -1.05 -4.41 -25.08
C PRO A 83 -0.68 -3.20 -25.94
N ARG A 84 0.60 -2.79 -25.89
CA ARG A 84 1.12 -1.67 -26.70
C ARG A 84 1.08 -1.92 -28.21
N ALA A 85 1.06 -3.18 -28.64
CA ALA A 85 0.97 -3.56 -30.04
C ALA A 85 -0.04 -4.70 -30.20
N ALA A 86 -1.00 -4.55 -31.11
CA ALA A 86 -1.99 -5.57 -31.44
C ALA A 86 -1.30 -6.76 -32.13
N ARG A 87 -1.13 -7.88 -31.43
CA ARG A 87 -0.66 -9.15 -32.00
C ARG A 87 -1.66 -10.26 -31.69
N GLY A 88 -2.33 -10.78 -32.73
CA GLY A 88 -2.95 -12.11 -32.76
C GLY A 88 -4.08 -12.42 -31.76
N SER A 89 -4.79 -13.53 -32.00
CA SER A 89 -6.11 -13.87 -31.46
C SER A 89 -6.15 -14.41 -30.02
N ALA A 90 -5.02 -14.58 -29.33
CA ALA A 90 -4.95 -14.89 -27.90
C ALA A 90 -4.28 -13.70 -27.18
N GLY A 91 -5.05 -12.62 -27.02
CA GLY A 91 -4.54 -11.27 -26.86
C GLY A 91 -3.61 -11.09 -25.64
N PRO A 92 -2.41 -10.51 -25.80
CA PRO A 92 -1.55 -10.13 -24.68
C PRO A 92 -2.15 -8.99 -23.87
N SER A 93 -1.74 -8.84 -22.61
CA SER A 93 -1.92 -7.60 -21.83
C SER A 93 -0.67 -6.73 -21.92
N ALA A 94 -0.70 -5.54 -21.31
CA ALA A 94 0.51 -4.72 -21.15
C ALA A 94 1.65 -5.43 -20.39
N PHE A 95 1.32 -6.42 -19.54
CA PHE A 95 2.25 -7.02 -18.59
C PHE A 95 2.58 -8.49 -18.85
N THR A 96 1.68 -9.22 -19.51
CA THR A 96 1.79 -10.68 -19.70
C THR A 96 1.25 -11.12 -21.06
N GLU A 97 1.80 -12.21 -21.57
CA GLU A 97 1.39 -12.86 -22.81
C GLU A 97 1.33 -14.38 -22.62
N ARG A 98 0.53 -15.06 -23.43
CA ARG A 98 0.52 -16.54 -23.50
C ARG A 98 1.44 -16.97 -24.62
N ASP A 99 2.38 -17.85 -24.31
CA ASP A 99 3.21 -18.47 -25.33
C ASP A 99 2.36 -19.38 -26.22
N GLY A 100 2.36 -19.11 -27.52
CA GLY A 100 1.51 -19.83 -28.49
C GLY A 100 1.89 -21.29 -28.66
N SER A 101 3.12 -21.69 -28.26
CA SER A 101 3.59 -23.07 -28.40
C SER A 101 3.32 -23.93 -27.17
N SER A 102 3.55 -23.41 -25.97
CA SER A 102 3.40 -24.14 -24.69
C SER A 102 2.10 -23.83 -23.95
N GLY A 103 1.41 -22.75 -24.30
CA GLY A 103 0.25 -22.22 -23.57
C GLY A 103 0.60 -21.56 -22.23
N ALA A 104 1.88 -21.56 -21.84
CA ALA A 104 2.34 -20.98 -20.58
C ALA A 104 2.24 -19.45 -20.60
N VAL A 105 1.85 -18.85 -19.47
CA VAL A 105 1.86 -17.40 -19.32
C VAL A 105 3.28 -16.94 -19.00
N LEU A 106 3.75 -15.92 -19.74
CA LEU A 106 5.03 -15.27 -19.55
C LEU A 106 4.83 -13.77 -19.28
N LYS A 107 5.79 -13.15 -18.59
CA LYS A 107 5.84 -11.68 -18.48
C LYS A 107 6.23 -11.09 -19.84
N ALA A 108 5.47 -10.10 -20.31
CA ALA A 108 5.74 -9.40 -21.56
C ALA A 108 7.11 -8.69 -21.51
N ARG A 109 7.77 -8.58 -22.66
CA ARG A 109 9.10 -7.95 -22.79
C ARG A 109 9.17 -6.99 -23.98
N PRO A 110 9.45 -5.69 -23.76
CA PRO A 110 9.46 -5.01 -22.45
C PRO A 110 8.03 -4.86 -21.90
N ARG A 111 7.90 -4.78 -20.58
CA ARG A 111 6.64 -4.42 -19.89
C ARG A 111 6.83 -3.14 -19.07
N PRO A 112 5.79 -2.34 -18.83
CA PRO A 112 5.85 -1.29 -17.82
C PRO A 112 5.96 -1.88 -16.40
N ALA A 113 6.45 -1.07 -15.47
CA ALA A 113 6.35 -1.39 -14.05
C ALA A 113 4.97 -1.01 -13.52
N LEU A 114 4.43 -1.85 -12.65
CA LEU A 114 3.11 -1.67 -12.04
C LEU A 114 3.24 -1.07 -10.64
N LEU A 115 2.88 0.21 -10.53
CA LEU A 115 2.79 0.95 -9.27
C LEU A 115 1.34 0.93 -8.78
N ILE A 116 1.11 0.69 -7.50
CA ILE A 116 -0.24 0.72 -6.91
C ILE A 116 -0.30 1.57 -5.65
N SER A 117 -1.35 2.38 -5.53
CA SER A 117 -1.72 3.06 -4.30
C SER A 117 -3.19 2.79 -3.98
N SER A 118 -3.43 2.13 -2.85
CA SER A 118 -4.77 1.98 -2.29
C SER A 118 -5.13 3.24 -1.50
N THR A 119 -6.38 3.68 -1.56
CA THR A 119 -6.78 4.95 -0.95
C THR A 119 -8.25 4.96 -0.53
N SER A 120 -8.54 5.74 0.50
CA SER A 120 -9.89 6.09 0.92
C SER A 120 -10.30 7.47 0.41
N TRP A 121 -9.45 8.13 -0.38
CA TRP A 121 -9.63 9.48 -0.92
C TRP A 121 -10.08 10.50 0.14
N THR A 122 -9.49 10.41 1.34
CA THR A 122 -9.72 11.35 2.45
C THR A 122 -8.59 12.36 2.55
N GLU A 123 -8.76 13.38 3.39
CA GLU A 123 -7.76 14.44 3.61
C GLU A 123 -6.45 13.94 4.23
N ASP A 124 -6.47 12.78 4.90
CA ASP A 124 -5.28 12.13 5.47
C ASP A 124 -4.32 11.56 4.40
N GLU A 125 -4.74 11.56 3.12
CA GLU A 125 -4.02 11.02 1.98
C GLU A 125 -3.83 12.11 0.90
N ASP A 126 -2.76 12.91 1.01
CA ASP A 126 -2.43 13.94 0.02
C ASP A 126 -1.81 13.33 -1.25
N PHE A 127 -2.65 13.08 -2.25
CA PHE A 127 -2.22 12.54 -3.54
C PHE A 127 -1.44 13.52 -4.40
N SER A 128 -1.42 14.83 -4.08
CA SER A 128 -0.56 15.77 -4.80
C SER A 128 0.92 15.41 -4.67
N VAL A 129 1.30 14.75 -3.57
CA VAL A 129 2.64 14.23 -3.34
C VAL A 129 3.02 13.16 -4.38
N LEU A 130 2.14 12.18 -4.62
CA LEU A 130 2.36 11.15 -5.64
C LEU A 130 2.33 11.73 -7.05
N LEU A 131 1.36 12.60 -7.36
CA LEU A 131 1.25 13.18 -8.70
C LEU A 131 2.49 13.99 -9.08
N ARG A 132 3.01 14.84 -8.18
CA ARG A 132 4.26 15.57 -8.39
C ARG A 132 5.47 14.65 -8.54
N ALA A 133 5.53 13.59 -7.75
CA ALA A 133 6.61 12.60 -7.88
C ALA A 133 6.60 11.89 -9.24
N LEU A 134 5.42 11.65 -9.82
CA LEU A 134 5.28 11.09 -11.17
C LEU A 134 5.66 12.09 -12.26
N GLU A 135 5.38 13.39 -12.08
CA GLU A 135 5.87 14.44 -12.99
C GLU A 135 7.40 14.54 -12.97
N ASP A 136 8.03 14.44 -11.79
CA ASP A 136 9.48 14.41 -11.66
C ASP A 136 10.07 13.11 -12.25
N TYR A 137 9.40 11.97 -12.09
CA TYR A 137 9.78 10.72 -12.75
C TYR A 137 9.77 10.85 -14.28
N GLU A 138 8.74 11.49 -14.84
CA GLU A 138 8.67 11.83 -16.27
C GLU A 138 9.80 12.77 -16.68
N ARG A 139 10.14 13.77 -15.84
CA ARG A 139 11.27 14.68 -16.09
C ARG A 139 12.61 13.93 -16.14
N PHE A 140 12.86 13.00 -15.21
CA PHE A 140 14.08 12.18 -15.23
C PHE A 140 14.24 11.42 -16.55
N ILE A 141 13.15 10.88 -17.11
CA ILE A 141 13.18 10.22 -18.42
C ILE A 141 13.51 11.22 -19.53
N LYS A 142 12.87 12.40 -19.54
CA LYS A 142 13.15 13.47 -20.51
C LYS A 142 14.61 13.96 -20.46
N GLU A 143 15.22 13.92 -19.27
CA GLU A 143 16.62 14.27 -19.03
C GLU A 143 17.61 13.12 -19.32
N GLY A 144 17.12 11.97 -19.79
CA GLY A 144 17.95 10.86 -20.28
C GLY A 144 18.11 9.67 -19.32
N ALA A 145 17.42 9.66 -18.18
CA ALA A 145 17.40 8.47 -17.32
C ALA A 145 16.72 7.30 -18.04
N LYS A 146 17.38 6.13 -18.03
CA LYS A 146 16.83 4.90 -18.60
C LYS A 146 15.88 4.24 -17.59
N LEU A 147 14.64 4.68 -17.58
CA LEU A 147 13.60 4.16 -16.68
C LEU A 147 12.49 3.47 -17.48
N PRO A 148 11.83 2.43 -16.93
CA PRO A 148 10.69 1.81 -17.58
C PRO A 148 9.49 2.77 -17.61
N ALA A 149 8.59 2.54 -18.57
CA ALA A 149 7.25 3.11 -18.49
C ALA A 149 6.55 2.63 -17.20
N LEU A 150 5.68 3.47 -16.64
CA LEU A 150 4.93 3.16 -15.43
C LEU A 150 3.44 3.10 -15.72
N VAL A 151 2.77 2.10 -15.14
CA VAL A 151 1.32 2.10 -14.97
C VAL A 151 1.06 2.29 -13.48
N CYS A 152 0.46 3.41 -13.11
CA CYS A 152 0.11 3.76 -11.75
C CYS A 152 -1.39 3.56 -11.53
N VAL A 153 -1.73 2.54 -10.74
CA VAL A 153 -3.09 2.26 -10.31
C VAL A 153 -3.36 2.99 -9.00
N ILE A 154 -4.39 3.82 -8.96
CA ILE A 154 -4.89 4.43 -7.72
C ILE A 154 -6.31 3.94 -7.45
N THR A 155 -6.47 3.01 -6.51
CA THR A 155 -7.75 2.31 -6.29
C THR A 155 -8.40 2.66 -4.96
N GLY A 156 -9.73 2.74 -4.96
CA GLY A 156 -10.54 3.02 -3.79
C GLY A 156 -11.68 4.00 -4.05
N LYS A 157 -12.37 4.37 -2.97
CA LYS A 157 -13.54 5.26 -2.97
C LYS A 157 -13.50 6.22 -1.80
N GLY A 158 -13.86 7.46 -2.08
CA GLY A 158 -14.06 8.50 -1.08
C GLY A 158 -14.22 9.88 -1.70
N PRO A 159 -14.37 10.91 -0.84
CA PRO A 159 -14.88 12.22 -1.24
C PRO A 159 -13.94 12.99 -2.18
N LEU A 160 -12.62 12.79 -2.09
CA LEU A 160 -11.66 13.53 -2.91
C LEU A 160 -11.34 12.87 -4.26
N LYS A 161 -11.98 11.75 -4.61
CA LYS A 161 -11.68 11.00 -5.83
C LYS A 161 -11.82 11.87 -7.09
N ASP A 162 -12.95 12.57 -7.23
CA ASP A 162 -13.22 13.39 -8.42
C ASP A 162 -12.29 14.60 -8.50
N TYR A 163 -11.94 15.18 -7.36
CA TYR A 163 -10.95 16.26 -7.27
C TYR A 163 -9.60 15.81 -7.84
N TYR A 164 -9.06 14.68 -7.38
CA TYR A 164 -7.78 14.18 -7.88
C TYR A 164 -7.85 13.66 -9.31
N ASN A 165 -8.97 13.08 -9.75
CA ASN A 165 -9.19 12.74 -11.15
C ASN A 165 -9.10 13.98 -12.06
N GLY A 166 -9.66 15.11 -11.63
CA GLY A 166 -9.53 16.38 -12.34
C GLY A 166 -8.09 16.93 -12.38
N LEU A 167 -7.24 16.59 -11.40
CA LEU A 167 -5.81 16.90 -11.46
C LEU A 167 -5.06 15.95 -12.39
N ILE A 168 -5.32 14.64 -12.30
CA ILE A 168 -4.71 13.60 -13.15
C ILE A 168 -4.94 13.90 -14.64
N GLN A 169 -6.15 14.33 -15.02
CA GLN A 169 -6.48 14.67 -16.41
C GLN A 169 -5.69 15.86 -16.97
N LYS A 170 -5.12 16.71 -16.10
CA LYS A 170 -4.33 17.88 -16.51
C LYS A 170 -2.83 17.57 -16.67
N LEU A 171 -2.39 16.38 -16.26
CA LEU A 171 -0.99 15.99 -16.35
C LEU A 171 -0.62 15.61 -17.79
N ASP A 172 0.50 16.13 -18.29
CA ASP A 172 1.07 15.75 -19.60
C ASP A 172 2.19 14.71 -19.42
N LEU A 173 1.78 13.45 -19.22
CA LEU A 173 2.67 12.31 -19.00
C LEU A 173 2.69 11.39 -20.23
N LYS A 174 3.90 11.05 -20.72
CA LYS A 174 4.08 10.18 -21.89
C LYS A 174 4.54 8.78 -21.52
N HIS A 175 5.31 8.67 -20.44
CA HIS A 175 5.89 7.41 -19.97
C HIS A 175 5.17 6.85 -18.75
N VAL A 176 4.33 7.67 -18.10
CA VAL A 176 3.50 7.28 -16.96
C VAL A 176 2.04 7.30 -17.39
N GLN A 177 1.33 6.19 -17.19
CA GLN A 177 -0.12 6.10 -17.36
C GLN A 177 -0.77 5.90 -15.99
N ILE A 178 -1.75 6.74 -15.66
CA ILE A 178 -2.48 6.66 -14.38
C ILE A 178 -3.90 6.17 -14.67
N CYS A 179 -4.38 5.20 -13.90
CA CYS A 179 -5.79 4.81 -13.92
C CYS A 179 -6.34 4.61 -12.52
N THR A 180 -7.64 4.83 -12.35
CA THR A 180 -8.32 4.76 -11.04
C THR A 180 -9.42 3.71 -10.99
N PRO A 181 -9.08 2.42 -11.19
CA PRO A 181 -10.06 1.37 -11.34
C PRO A 181 -10.86 1.16 -10.06
N TRP A 182 -12.15 0.86 -10.22
CA TRP A 182 -12.89 0.14 -9.20
C TRP A 182 -12.52 -1.34 -9.30
N LEU A 183 -12.14 -1.93 -8.17
CA LEU A 183 -11.78 -3.34 -8.06
C LEU A 183 -12.84 -4.05 -7.24
N GLU A 184 -13.22 -5.24 -7.69
CA GLU A 184 -14.00 -6.17 -6.87
C GLU A 184 -13.15 -6.63 -5.68
N ALA A 185 -13.81 -7.07 -4.61
CA ALA A 185 -13.13 -7.46 -3.37
C ALA A 185 -12.11 -8.58 -3.60
N GLU A 186 -12.40 -9.47 -4.55
CA GLU A 186 -11.57 -10.61 -4.94
C GLU A 186 -10.40 -10.19 -5.84
N ASP A 187 -10.56 -9.13 -6.64
CA ASP A 187 -9.53 -8.62 -7.54
C ASP A 187 -8.47 -7.80 -6.80
N TYR A 188 -8.83 -7.16 -5.69
CA TYR A 188 -7.92 -6.29 -4.94
C TYR A 188 -6.67 -7.02 -4.43
N PRO A 189 -6.78 -8.15 -3.69
CA PRO A 189 -5.60 -8.94 -3.29
C PRO A 189 -4.80 -9.42 -4.50
N LEU A 190 -5.48 -9.82 -5.59
CA LEU A 190 -4.82 -10.27 -6.81
C LEU A 190 -3.97 -9.15 -7.41
N LEU A 191 -4.48 -7.92 -7.47
CA LEU A 191 -3.73 -6.80 -8.02
C LEU A 191 -2.54 -6.41 -7.14
N LEU A 192 -2.72 -6.38 -5.81
CA LEU A 192 -1.61 -6.17 -4.87
C LEU A 192 -0.51 -7.22 -5.06
N GLY A 193 -0.88 -8.50 -5.16
CA GLY A 193 0.06 -9.60 -5.38
C GLY A 193 0.67 -9.64 -6.79
N SER A 194 0.17 -8.80 -7.71
CA SER A 194 0.70 -8.68 -9.09
C SER A 194 1.58 -7.44 -9.29
N ALA A 195 1.44 -6.42 -8.44
CA ALA A 195 2.17 -5.16 -8.55
C ALA A 195 3.67 -5.29 -8.23
N ASP A 196 4.44 -4.33 -8.73
CA ASP A 196 5.89 -4.27 -8.53
C ASP A 196 6.24 -3.46 -7.27
N LEU A 197 5.55 -2.34 -7.04
CA LEU A 197 5.75 -1.43 -5.89
C LEU A 197 4.41 -0.85 -5.40
N GLY A 198 4.22 -0.79 -4.08
CA GLY A 198 3.13 -0.05 -3.45
C GLY A 198 3.54 1.36 -3.04
N VAL A 199 2.62 2.33 -3.08
CA VAL A 199 2.79 3.66 -2.49
C VAL A 199 1.70 3.90 -1.46
N CYS A 200 2.09 4.19 -0.22
CA CYS A 200 1.19 4.55 0.86
C CYS A 200 1.36 6.01 1.24
N LEU A 201 0.30 6.80 1.06
CA LEU A 201 0.22 8.21 1.43
C LEU A 201 -0.54 8.45 2.75
N HIS A 202 -1.05 7.39 3.37
CA HIS A 202 -1.81 7.50 4.60
C HIS A 202 -0.91 7.94 5.75
N LYS A 203 -1.27 9.05 6.39
CA LYS A 203 -0.73 9.46 7.68
C LYS A 203 -1.80 9.26 8.74
N SER A 204 -1.46 8.57 9.83
CA SER A 204 -2.35 8.54 10.99
C SER A 204 -2.44 9.94 11.59
N SER A 205 -3.65 10.49 11.68
CA SER A 205 -3.88 11.82 12.27
C SER A 205 -3.58 11.83 13.78
N SER A 206 -3.63 10.65 14.44
CA SER A 206 -3.18 10.46 15.83
C SER A 206 -1.65 10.28 15.91
N GLY A 207 -1.03 9.80 14.83
CA GLY A 207 0.37 9.36 14.80
C GLY A 207 0.60 7.99 15.46
N LEU A 208 -0.47 7.32 15.90
CA LEU A 208 -0.41 6.11 16.72
C LEU A 208 -0.93 4.86 15.98
N ASP A 209 -1.57 5.01 14.83
CA ASP A 209 -2.17 3.89 14.09
C ASP A 209 -1.36 3.55 12.84
N LEU A 210 -1.24 2.26 12.52
CA LEU A 210 -0.51 1.81 11.33
C LEU A 210 -1.41 1.77 10.09
N PRO A 211 -0.85 1.94 8.89
CA PRO A 211 -1.64 1.93 7.67
C PRO A 211 -1.99 0.49 7.29
N MET A 212 -3.26 0.09 7.49
CA MET A 212 -3.78 -1.23 7.10
C MET A 212 -3.49 -1.59 5.64
N LYS A 213 -3.49 -0.60 4.74
CA LYS A 213 -3.16 -0.80 3.33
C LYS A 213 -1.75 -1.35 3.12
N VAL A 214 -0.78 -0.94 3.95
CA VAL A 214 0.59 -1.49 3.90
C VAL A 214 0.63 -2.90 4.46
N VAL A 215 -0.19 -3.20 5.47
CA VAL A 215 -0.35 -4.56 6.00
C VAL A 215 -0.82 -5.51 4.90
N ASP A 216 -1.83 -5.12 4.11
CA ASP A 216 -2.31 -5.88 2.95
C ASP A 216 -1.22 -6.08 1.89
N MET A 217 -0.51 -4.99 1.53
CA MET A 217 0.59 -5.03 0.55
C MET A 217 1.70 -5.99 1.00
N PHE A 218 2.10 -5.93 2.26
CA PHE A 218 3.10 -6.83 2.83
C PHE A 218 2.63 -8.29 2.89
N GLY A 219 1.34 -8.54 3.15
CA GLY A 219 0.76 -9.87 3.01
C GLY A 219 0.97 -10.48 1.62
N CYS A 220 0.91 -9.63 0.59
CA CYS A 220 1.20 -9.95 -0.81
C CYS A 220 2.69 -9.91 -1.19
N CYS A 221 3.61 -9.77 -0.23
CA CYS A 221 5.04 -9.55 -0.47
C CYS A 221 5.33 -8.37 -1.42
N LEU A 222 4.46 -7.36 -1.42
CA LEU A 222 4.61 -6.15 -2.21
C LEU A 222 5.42 -5.12 -1.39
N PRO A 223 6.66 -4.79 -1.77
CA PRO A 223 7.40 -3.72 -1.12
C PRO A 223 6.70 -2.38 -1.30
N VAL A 224 6.93 -1.44 -0.38
CA VAL A 224 6.24 -0.13 -0.39
C VAL A 224 7.21 1.04 -0.28
N CYS A 225 6.84 2.17 -0.87
CA CYS A 225 7.25 3.49 -0.40
C CYS A 225 6.12 4.05 0.45
N ALA A 226 6.38 4.44 1.70
CA ALA A 226 5.36 4.95 2.62
C ALA A 226 5.72 6.33 3.17
N ILE A 227 4.73 7.23 3.26
CA ILE A 227 4.95 8.59 3.74
C ILE A 227 5.19 8.59 5.26
N HIS A 228 6.21 9.29 5.72
CA HIS A 228 6.66 9.30 7.11
C HIS A 228 5.59 9.86 8.07
N PHE A 229 5.37 9.13 9.17
CA PHE A 229 4.76 9.60 10.41
C PHE A 229 5.30 8.79 11.61
N GLU A 230 5.01 9.21 12.83
CA GLU A 230 5.72 8.83 14.06
C GLU A 230 5.85 7.31 14.28
N CYS A 231 4.75 6.55 14.28
CA CYS A 231 4.79 5.11 14.54
C CYS A 231 5.01 4.24 13.29
N LEU A 232 5.13 4.81 12.08
CA LEU A 232 5.25 4.04 10.83
C LEU A 232 6.39 3.01 10.85
N HIS A 233 7.48 3.35 11.53
CA HIS A 233 8.67 2.51 11.64
C HIS A 233 8.42 1.17 12.33
N GLU A 234 7.30 0.99 13.05
CA GLU A 234 6.87 -0.30 13.60
C GLU A 234 6.49 -1.28 12.48
N LEU A 235 5.97 -0.78 11.36
CA LEU A 235 5.58 -1.58 10.19
C LEU A 235 6.63 -1.54 9.07
N VAL A 236 6.97 -0.34 8.57
CA VAL A 236 7.88 -0.16 7.44
C VAL A 236 9.30 0.04 7.96
N LYS A 237 10.19 -0.90 7.63
CA LYS A 237 11.61 -0.86 7.95
C LYS A 237 12.37 -0.32 6.75
N HIS A 238 12.75 0.95 6.84
CA HIS A 238 13.45 1.66 5.77
C HIS A 238 14.70 0.90 5.31
N ASN A 239 14.86 0.71 3.99
CA ASN A 239 15.92 -0.10 3.36
C ASN A 239 15.88 -1.60 3.63
N GLU A 240 14.83 -2.12 4.27
CA GLU A 240 14.67 -3.56 4.52
C GLU A 240 13.45 -4.11 3.77
N ASN A 241 12.24 -3.64 4.07
CA ASN A 241 11.00 -4.10 3.44
C ASN A 241 10.34 -3.04 2.54
N GLY A 242 10.91 -1.83 2.52
CA GLY A 242 10.41 -0.70 1.77
C GLY A 242 11.26 0.55 1.98
N LEU A 243 10.72 1.68 1.54
CA LEU A 243 11.29 3.00 1.76
C LEU A 243 10.28 3.91 2.46
N ILE A 244 10.81 4.92 3.12
CA ILE A 244 10.05 5.93 3.83
C ILE A 244 10.42 7.26 3.20
N PHE A 245 9.43 8.07 2.83
CA PHE A 245 9.64 9.39 2.23
C PHE A 245 8.87 10.45 3.00
N ARG A 246 9.29 11.71 2.89
CA ARG A 246 8.65 12.85 3.58
C ARG A 246 7.83 13.71 2.63
N ASP A 247 8.22 13.76 1.37
CA ASP A 247 7.63 14.61 0.35
C ASP A 247 7.72 13.98 -1.06
N SER A 248 7.24 14.73 -2.05
CA SER A 248 7.22 14.33 -3.46
C SER A 248 8.61 14.16 -4.06
N GLN A 249 9.59 14.95 -3.61
CA GLN A 249 10.94 14.90 -4.16
C GLN A 249 11.65 13.62 -3.69
N GLU A 250 11.55 13.30 -2.40
CA GLU A 250 12.07 12.04 -1.87
C GLU A 250 11.37 10.84 -2.54
N LEU A 251 10.06 10.90 -2.74
CA LEU A 251 9.34 9.83 -3.44
C LEU A 251 9.83 9.69 -4.89
N ALA A 252 10.02 10.78 -5.64
CA ALA A 252 10.50 10.75 -7.02
C ALA A 252 11.89 10.09 -7.13
N GLU A 253 12.82 10.48 -6.28
CA GLU A 253 14.17 9.90 -6.24
C GLU A 253 14.13 8.40 -5.85
N GLN A 254 13.25 8.03 -4.93
CA GLN A 254 13.04 6.63 -4.57
C GLN A 254 12.47 5.82 -5.75
N LEU A 255 11.49 6.35 -6.48
CA LEU A 255 10.95 5.70 -7.68
C LEU A 255 12.04 5.52 -8.75
N LYS A 256 12.81 6.58 -9.03
CA LYS A 256 13.95 6.52 -9.96
C LYS A 256 14.95 5.44 -9.56
N MET A 257 15.38 5.42 -8.31
CA MET A 257 16.35 4.46 -7.79
C MET A 257 15.83 3.01 -7.82
N LEU A 258 14.56 2.79 -7.47
CA LEU A 258 13.97 1.46 -7.48
C LEU A 258 13.75 0.90 -8.89
N PHE A 259 13.48 1.76 -9.87
CA PHE A 259 13.16 1.35 -11.24
C PHE A 259 14.32 1.48 -12.24
N LEU A 260 15.48 2.01 -11.84
CA LEU A 260 16.64 2.17 -12.73
C LEU A 260 17.07 0.88 -13.42
N ASP A 261 17.12 -0.23 -12.68
CA ASP A 261 17.53 -1.54 -13.21
C ASP A 261 16.35 -2.46 -13.51
N PHE A 262 15.12 -1.95 -13.52
CA PHE A 262 13.94 -2.79 -13.68
C PHE A 262 13.91 -3.47 -15.06
N PRO A 263 13.57 -4.78 -15.17
CA PRO A 263 13.08 -5.68 -14.12
C PRO A 263 14.16 -6.65 -13.57
N ALA A 264 15.42 -6.20 -13.44
CA ALA A 264 16.53 -7.04 -12.98
C ALA A 264 16.30 -7.62 -11.57
N ARG A 265 16.85 -8.81 -11.34
CA ARG A 265 16.72 -9.52 -10.04
C ARG A 265 17.68 -8.99 -8.99
N GLU A 266 18.74 -8.32 -9.41
CA GLU A 266 19.77 -7.78 -8.54
C GLU A 266 19.36 -6.43 -7.94
N GLY A 267 18.25 -5.85 -8.41
CA GLY A 267 17.73 -4.56 -7.97
C GLY A 267 17.17 -4.56 -6.55
N LYS A 268 17.18 -3.37 -5.94
CA LYS A 268 16.70 -3.15 -4.56
C LYS A 268 15.24 -3.56 -4.35
N LEU A 269 14.40 -3.39 -5.38
CA LEU A 269 13.00 -3.80 -5.36
C LEU A 269 12.83 -5.31 -5.15
N HIS A 270 13.66 -6.12 -5.82
CA HIS A 270 13.65 -7.57 -5.65
C HIS A 270 14.12 -7.97 -4.24
N ARG A 271 15.18 -7.32 -3.74
CA ARG A 271 15.68 -7.56 -2.39
C ARG A 271 14.63 -7.29 -1.30
N PHE A 272 13.86 -6.21 -1.42
CA PHE A 272 12.77 -5.95 -0.47
C PHE A 272 11.69 -7.03 -0.49
N ARG A 273 11.34 -7.52 -1.68
CA ARG A 273 10.41 -8.63 -1.83
C ARG A 273 10.94 -9.92 -1.20
N GLU A 274 12.22 -10.23 -1.38
CA GLU A 274 12.85 -11.37 -0.70
C GLU A 274 12.84 -11.22 0.82
N ASN A 275 13.12 -10.04 1.35
CA ASN A 275 13.03 -9.77 2.79
C ASN A 275 11.61 -9.98 3.32
N LEU A 276 10.59 -9.53 2.59
CA LEU A 276 9.18 -9.77 2.94
C LEU A 276 8.86 -11.27 2.97
N ARG A 277 9.30 -12.04 1.96
CA ARG A 277 9.14 -13.51 1.94
C ARG A 277 9.85 -14.19 3.11
N ALA A 278 11.08 -13.78 3.39
CA ALA A 278 11.92 -14.34 4.45
C ALA A 278 11.38 -14.01 5.85
N SER A 279 10.76 -12.84 6.04
CA SER A 279 10.22 -12.39 7.33
C SER A 279 9.09 -13.27 7.87
N ARG A 280 8.47 -14.13 7.03
CA ARG A 280 7.37 -15.03 7.39
C ARG A 280 6.34 -14.38 8.30
N GLN A 281 5.79 -13.24 7.85
CA GLN A 281 4.86 -12.45 8.64
C GLN A 281 3.73 -13.31 9.20
N LEU A 282 3.48 -13.19 10.51
CA LEU A 282 2.34 -13.83 11.16
C LEU A 282 1.06 -13.37 10.48
N ARG A 283 0.13 -14.31 10.25
CA ARG A 283 -1.23 -14.00 9.82
C ARG A 283 -2.08 -13.59 11.02
N TRP A 284 -3.21 -12.93 10.76
CA TRP A 284 -4.11 -12.45 11.80
C TRP A 284 -4.49 -13.53 12.82
N GLU A 285 -4.93 -14.69 12.36
CA GLU A 285 -5.31 -15.84 13.22
C GLU A 285 -4.16 -16.27 14.13
N GLN A 286 -2.94 -16.40 13.57
CA GLN A 286 -1.76 -16.80 14.34
C GLN A 286 -1.37 -15.74 15.38
N SER A 287 -1.49 -14.46 15.04
CA SER A 287 -1.20 -13.36 15.96
C SER A 287 -2.24 -13.30 17.07
N TRP A 288 -3.51 -13.55 16.76
CA TRP A 288 -4.59 -13.63 17.73
C TRP A 288 -4.35 -14.76 18.74
N ASP A 289 -4.03 -15.96 18.25
CA ASP A 289 -3.76 -17.12 19.10
C ASP A 289 -2.53 -16.92 19.99
N GLN A 290 -1.52 -16.19 19.54
CA GLN A 290 -0.31 -15.92 20.31
C GLN A 290 -0.48 -14.81 21.35
N VAL A 291 -1.29 -13.79 21.06
CA VAL A 291 -1.37 -12.57 21.87
C VAL A 291 -2.65 -12.47 22.68
N VAL A 292 -3.80 -12.78 22.09
CA VAL A 292 -5.11 -12.54 22.70
C VAL A 292 -5.62 -13.77 23.42
N LEU A 293 -5.53 -14.95 22.81
CA LEU A 293 -6.02 -16.20 23.41
C LEU A 293 -5.46 -16.46 24.81
N PRO A 294 -4.16 -16.23 25.11
CA PRO A 294 -3.62 -16.42 26.46
C PRO A 294 -4.22 -15.48 27.52
N LEU A 295 -4.68 -14.29 27.10
CA LEU A 295 -5.32 -13.32 28.01
C LEU A 295 -6.72 -13.78 28.45
N LEU A 296 -7.39 -14.59 27.62
CA LEU A 296 -8.72 -15.14 27.92
C LEU A 296 -8.65 -16.42 28.77
N GLY A 297 -7.52 -17.15 28.70
CA GLY A 297 -7.32 -18.43 29.38
C GLY A 297 -6.88 -18.30 30.85
N ASN A 298 -6.26 -17.19 31.22
CA ASN A 298 -5.84 -16.93 32.60
C ASN A 298 -7.02 -16.36 33.41
N LYS A 299 -7.90 -17.25 33.87
CA LYS A 299 -8.77 -17.00 35.02
C LYS A 299 -8.03 -17.49 36.27
N GLU A 300 -7.42 -16.58 37.01
CA GLU A 300 -7.27 -16.73 38.46
C GLU A 300 -8.49 -16.11 39.16
#